data_AF-A0A521ADY1-F1
#
_entry.id   AF-A0A521ADY1-F1
#
_cell.length_a   1.000
_cell.length_b   1.000
_cell.length_c   1.000
_cell.angle_alpha   90.00
_cell.angle_beta   90.00
_cell.angle_gamma   90.00
#
_symmetry.space_group_name_H-M   'P 1'
#
loop_
_entity.id
_entity.type
_entity.pdbx_description
1 polymer ?
#
loop_
_entity_poly.entity_id
_entity_poly.type
_entity_poly.pdbx_seq_one_letter_code
_entity_poly.pdbx_strand_id
1 'polypeptide(L)'
;MSKYKKFTDEEKQDAVMRICDDIATGSPLTQTLQSYGVVSISTFNYWLNQNPELKLLYHDAQKHREQHLFDEMLRIAYSESPKEIKKYRNGELYETIVKDSVEDRRIKINTIKWALGKMNPNKYGEKVIVDDATSSPITAIRFIDVNAADD
;
A
#
# COMPACT_ATOMS: atom_id res chain seq x y z
N MET A 1 -2.63 16.11 25.26
CA MET A 1 -3.45 14.89 25.42
C MET A 1 -4.80 15.15 24.74
N SER A 2 -5.04 14.55 23.58
CA SER A 2 -6.30 14.74 22.85
C SER A 2 -7.44 14.13 23.67
N LYS A 3 -8.45 14.94 24.00
CA LYS A 3 -9.66 14.48 24.71
C LYS A 3 -10.32 13.38 23.86
N TYR A 4 -10.72 12.28 24.48
CA TYR A 4 -11.52 11.24 23.83
C TYR A 4 -12.80 11.89 23.26
N LYS A 5 -12.87 12.03 21.93
CA LYS A 5 -14.08 12.48 21.24
C LYS A 5 -15.09 11.32 21.28
N LYS A 6 -16.23 11.54 21.92
CA LYS A 6 -17.38 10.64 21.80
C LYS A 6 -18.08 10.98 20.49
N PHE A 7 -18.29 9.97 19.65
CA PHE A 7 -19.03 10.10 18.39
C PHE A 7 -20.46 9.61 18.59
N THR A 8 -21.43 10.37 18.08
CA THR A 8 -22.80 9.87 17.87
C THR A 8 -22.82 8.84 16.75
N ASP A 9 -23.92 8.08 16.60
CA ASP A 9 -24.01 7.08 15.53
C ASP A 9 -24.03 7.71 14.13
N GLU A 10 -24.66 8.88 13.99
CA GLU A 10 -24.65 9.68 12.76
C GLU A 10 -23.24 10.20 12.43
N GLU A 11 -22.51 10.71 13.42
CA GLU A 11 -21.12 11.16 13.23
C GLU A 11 -20.18 9.99 12.86
N LYS A 12 -20.42 8.78 13.39
CA LYS A 12 -19.65 7.59 13.00
C LYS A 12 -19.91 7.22 11.54
N GLN A 13 -21.18 7.22 11.12
CA GLN A 13 -21.55 6.92 9.74
C GLN A 13 -20.92 7.91 8.77
N ASP A 14 -21.08 9.20 9.02
CA ASP A 14 -20.49 10.27 8.22
C ASP A 14 -18.96 10.19 8.17
N ALA A 15 -18.31 9.92 9.31
CA ALA A 15 -16.86 9.72 9.35
C ALA A 15 -16.43 8.52 8.51
N VAL A 16 -17.10 7.36 8.66
CA VAL A 16 -16.77 6.15 7.89
C VAL A 16 -16.96 6.37 6.39
N MET A 17 -18.04 7.05 5.98
CA MET A 17 -18.28 7.37 4.57
C MET A 17 -17.14 8.21 3.98
N ARG A 18 -16.76 9.31 4.65
CA ARG A 18 -15.66 10.16 4.16
C ARG A 18 -14.31 9.44 4.18
N ILE A 19 -14.05 8.61 5.20
CA ILE A 19 -12.86 7.75 5.23
C ILE A 19 -12.85 6.83 4.01
N CYS A 20 -13.98 6.22 3.65
CA CYS A 20 -14.07 5.33 2.50
C CYS A 20 -13.78 6.06 1.18
N ASP A 21 -14.26 7.29 1.00
CA ASP A 21 -13.97 8.12 -0.18
C ASP A 21 -12.46 8.41 -0.32
N ASP A 22 -11.81 8.80 0.79
CA ASP A 22 -10.36 9.07 0.81
C ASP A 22 -9.54 7.79 0.58
N ILE A 23 -9.98 6.66 1.13
CA ILE A 23 -9.32 5.36 0.92
C ILE A 23 -9.44 4.92 -0.53
N ALA A 24 -10.63 5.06 -1.13
CA ALA A 24 -10.88 4.71 -2.53
C ALA A 24 -9.96 5.48 -3.49
N THR A 25 -9.56 6.69 -3.11
CA THR A 25 -8.62 7.55 -3.85
C THR A 25 -7.16 7.39 -3.42
N GLY A 26 -6.80 6.27 -2.77
CA GLY A 26 -5.41 5.89 -2.50
C GLY A 26 -4.86 6.31 -1.13
N SER A 27 -5.60 7.11 -0.35
CA SER A 27 -5.08 7.68 0.90
C SER A 27 -4.66 6.61 1.93
N PRO A 28 -3.58 6.82 2.70
CA PRO A 28 -3.20 5.91 3.78
C PRO A 28 -4.23 5.92 4.92
N LEU A 29 -4.71 4.74 5.34
CA LEU A 29 -5.74 4.62 6.38
C LEU A 29 -5.36 5.35 7.67
N THR A 30 -4.14 5.17 8.16
CA THR A 30 -3.69 5.81 9.41
C THR A 30 -3.76 7.34 9.35
N GLN A 31 -3.41 7.92 8.21
CA GLN A 31 -3.49 9.36 7.97
C GLN A 31 -4.95 9.81 7.86
N THR A 32 -5.75 9.11 7.05
CA THR A 32 -7.19 9.41 6.87
C THR A 32 -7.94 9.36 8.20
N LEU A 33 -7.72 8.32 9.02
CA LEU A 33 -8.35 8.18 10.33
C LEU A 33 -8.05 9.38 11.23
N GLN A 34 -6.80 9.84 11.27
CA GLN A 34 -6.39 11.00 12.07
C GLN A 34 -7.10 12.28 11.62
N SER A 35 -7.28 12.50 10.32
CA SER A 35 -7.99 13.67 9.77
C SER A 35 -9.44 13.78 10.26
N TYR A 36 -10.10 12.65 10.53
CA TYR A 36 -11.48 12.61 11.04
C TYR A 36 -11.56 12.46 12.58
N GLY A 37 -10.44 12.58 13.29
CA GLY A 37 -10.39 12.44 14.75
C GLY A 37 -10.55 11.01 15.25
N VAL A 38 -10.43 10.02 14.37
CA VAL A 38 -10.40 8.59 14.70
C VAL A 38 -8.94 8.19 14.89
N VAL A 39 -8.48 8.04 16.12
CA VAL A 39 -7.03 7.88 16.35
C VAL A 39 -6.56 6.43 16.20
N SER A 40 -7.46 5.45 16.29
CA SER A 40 -7.09 4.03 16.30
C SER A 40 -7.81 3.19 15.23
N ILE A 41 -7.04 2.32 14.59
CA ILE A 41 -7.55 1.30 13.65
C ILE A 41 -8.53 0.37 14.37
N SER A 42 -8.28 0.04 15.65
CA SER A 42 -9.15 -0.83 16.44
C SER A 42 -10.54 -0.22 16.62
N THR A 43 -10.65 1.09 16.87
CA THR A 43 -11.94 1.80 16.97
C THR A 43 -12.67 1.79 15.63
N PHE A 44 -11.96 2.05 14.53
CA PHE A 44 -12.55 2.00 13.19
C PHE A 44 -13.09 0.61 12.85
N ASN A 45 -12.29 -0.44 13.08
CA ASN A 45 -12.72 -1.83 12.87
C ASN A 45 -13.90 -2.21 13.76
N TYR A 46 -13.95 -1.69 15.00
CA TYR A 46 -15.10 -1.87 15.87
C TYR A 46 -16.37 -1.27 15.25
N TRP A 47 -16.32 -0.05 14.72
CA TRP A 47 -17.47 0.58 14.04
C TRP A 47 -17.94 -0.22 12.82
N LEU A 48 -17.02 -0.71 11.98
CA LEU A 48 -17.36 -1.55 10.83
C LEU A 48 -18.03 -2.85 11.25
N ASN A 49 -17.58 -3.49 12.34
CA ASN A 49 -18.17 -4.74 12.79
C ASN A 49 -19.57 -4.57 13.42
N GLN A 50 -19.93 -3.37 13.89
CA GLN A 50 -21.27 -3.08 14.39
C GLN A 50 -22.29 -2.80 13.27
N ASN A 51 -21.83 -2.41 12.08
CA ASN A 51 -22.71 -2.07 10.96
C ASN A 51 -22.26 -2.77 9.65
N PRO A 52 -22.98 -3.83 9.22
CA PRO A 52 -22.68 -4.56 7.99
C PRO A 52 -22.63 -3.72 6.71
N GLU A 53 -23.45 -2.66 6.61
CA GLU A 53 -23.48 -1.77 5.45
C GLU A 53 -22.20 -0.94 5.36
N LEU A 54 -21.74 -0.40 6.49
CA LEU A 54 -20.46 0.33 6.55
C LEU A 54 -19.27 -0.58 6.26
N LYS A 55 -19.34 -1.84 6.70
CA LYS A 55 -18.32 -2.85 6.38
C LYS A 55 -18.27 -3.15 4.88
N LEU A 56 -19.43 -3.27 4.24
CA LEU A 56 -19.53 -3.45 2.79
C LEU A 56 -18.99 -2.23 2.05
N LEU A 57 -19.35 -1.02 2.47
CA LEU A 57 -18.84 0.23 1.92
C LEU A 57 -17.30 0.29 1.98
N TYR A 58 -16.72 -0.04 3.13
CA TYR A 58 -15.27 -0.08 3.28
C TYR A 58 -14.60 -1.13 2.39
N HIS A 59 -15.22 -2.30 2.24
CA HIS A 59 -14.73 -3.33 1.33
C HIS A 59 -14.75 -2.86 -0.13
N ASP A 60 -15.80 -2.17 -0.57
CA ASP A 60 -15.86 -1.63 -1.92
C ASP A 60 -14.87 -0.46 -2.12
N ALA A 61 -14.65 0.35 -1.09
CA ALA A 61 -13.58 1.35 -1.10
C ALA A 61 -12.18 0.74 -1.28
N GLN A 62 -11.91 -0.43 -0.67
CA GLN A 62 -10.64 -1.14 -0.92
C GLN A 62 -10.50 -1.60 -2.37
N LYS A 63 -11.59 -2.10 -3.00
CA LYS A 63 -11.56 -2.46 -4.43
C LYS A 63 -11.27 -1.25 -5.32
N HIS A 64 -11.88 -0.10 -5.02
CA HIS A 64 -11.60 1.14 -5.76
C HIS A 64 -10.16 1.60 -5.54
N ARG A 65 -9.65 1.46 -4.31
CA ARG A 65 -8.25 1.75 -3.99
C ARG A 65 -7.29 0.91 -4.81
N GLU A 66 -7.56 -0.38 -5.00
CA GLU A 66 -6.74 -1.24 -5.86
C GLU A 66 -6.65 -0.68 -7.28
N GLN A 67 -7.79 -0.30 -7.86
CA GLN A 67 -7.83 0.29 -9.20
C GLN A 67 -7.08 1.62 -9.25
N HIS A 68 -7.33 2.50 -8.28
CA HIS A 68 -6.65 3.79 -8.19
C HIS A 68 -5.13 3.64 -8.08
N LEU A 69 -4.65 2.75 -7.21
CA LEU A 69 -3.21 2.50 -7.05
C LEU A 69 -2.59 1.93 -8.33
N PHE A 70 -3.31 1.06 -9.04
CA PHE A 70 -2.86 0.55 -10.34
C PHE A 70 -2.71 1.69 -11.36
N ASP A 71 -3.70 2.57 -11.47
CA ASP A 71 -3.66 3.71 -12.39
C ASP A 71 -2.55 4.71 -12.00
N GLU A 72 -2.36 4.97 -10.70
CA GLU A 72 -1.26 5.79 -10.19
C GLU A 72 0.12 5.19 -10.50
N MET A 73 0.26 3.88 -10.40
CA MET A 73 1.50 3.20 -10.79
C MET A 73 1.81 3.41 -12.27
N LEU A 74 0.81 3.32 -13.15
CA LEU A 74 0.98 3.63 -14.58
C LEU A 74 1.33 5.09 -14.79
N ARG A 75 0.64 6.02 -14.12
CA ARG A 75 0.93 7.46 -14.18
C ARG A 75 2.37 7.76 -13.79
N ILE A 76 2.89 7.10 -12.74
CA ILE A 76 4.29 7.24 -12.31
C ILE A 76 5.24 6.64 -13.35
N ALA A 77 4.92 5.48 -13.91
CA ALA A 77 5.78 4.84 -14.90
C ALA A 77 5.92 5.67 -16.19
N TYR A 78 4.85 6.35 -16.61
CA TYR A 78 4.81 7.17 -17.81
C TYR A 78 4.97 8.67 -17.56
N SER A 79 5.26 9.10 -16.33
CA SER A 79 5.50 10.51 -16.06
C SER A 79 6.75 11.00 -16.79
N GLU A 80 6.69 12.22 -17.33
CA GLU A 80 7.81 12.84 -18.04
C GLU A 80 9.09 12.92 -17.20
N SER A 81 10.22 13.01 -17.90
CA SER A 81 11.58 12.99 -17.38
C SER A 81 11.82 13.88 -16.14
N PRO A 82 12.81 13.53 -15.29
CA PRO A 82 13.12 14.28 -14.08
C PRO A 82 13.25 15.79 -14.38
N LYS A 83 12.55 16.62 -13.62
CA LYS A 83 12.68 18.07 -13.77
C LYS A 83 13.94 18.51 -13.03
N GLU A 84 14.97 18.88 -13.79
CA GLU A 84 16.11 19.61 -13.25
C GLU A 84 15.68 21.03 -12.89
N ILE A 85 15.64 21.32 -11.59
CA ILE A 85 15.42 22.66 -11.06
C ILE A 85 16.80 23.24 -10.77
N LYS A 86 17.25 24.15 -11.64
CA LYS A 86 18.49 24.91 -11.47
C LYS A 86 18.21 26.15 -10.62
N LYS A 87 18.94 26.33 -9.51
CA LYS A 87 18.86 27.52 -8.66
C LYS A 87 20.09 28.40 -8.87
N TYR A 88 19.82 29.68 -9.05
CA TYR A 88 20.84 30.70 -9.28
C TYR A 88 20.90 31.67 -8.11
N ARG A 89 22.11 32.12 -7.75
CA ARG A 89 22.36 33.16 -6.75
C ARG A 89 23.32 34.15 -7.38
N ASN A 90 22.91 35.42 -7.45
CA ASN A 90 23.67 36.49 -8.10
C ASN A 90 24.03 36.19 -9.57
N GLY A 91 23.18 35.44 -10.29
CA GLY A 91 23.43 35.05 -11.68
C GLY A 91 24.30 33.79 -11.84
N GLU A 92 24.89 33.26 -10.77
CA GLU A 92 25.68 32.02 -10.80
C GLU A 92 24.84 30.81 -10.37
N LEU A 93 24.97 29.70 -11.09
CA LEU A 93 24.35 28.42 -10.73
C LEU A 93 25.01 27.88 -9.46
N TYR A 94 24.26 27.74 -8.38
CA TYR A 94 24.80 27.22 -7.12
C TYR A 94 24.21 25.86 -6.72
N GLU A 95 23.07 25.46 -7.30
CA GLU A 95 22.42 24.18 -6.98
C GLU A 95 21.59 23.69 -8.17
N THR A 96 21.66 22.39 -8.48
CA THR A 96 20.71 21.72 -9.39
C THR A 96 20.02 20.61 -8.64
N ILE A 97 18.69 20.68 -8.53
CA ILE A 97 17.87 19.66 -7.88
C ILE A 97 17.17 18.85 -8.96
N VAL A 98 17.42 17.56 -9.01
CA VAL A 98 16.67 16.64 -9.85
C VAL A 98 15.40 16.23 -9.10
N LYS A 99 14.25 16.79 -9.49
CA LYS A 99 12.95 16.41 -8.92
C LYS A 99 12.43 15.20 -9.70
N ASP A 100 12.21 14.08 -8.98
CA ASP A 100 11.73 12.79 -9.50
C ASP A 100 12.77 12.01 -10.34
N SER A 101 13.75 11.43 -9.65
CA SER A 101 14.75 10.55 -10.26
C SER A 101 14.15 9.23 -10.77
N VAL A 102 14.90 8.52 -11.63
CA VAL A 102 14.49 7.18 -12.10
C VAL A 102 14.37 6.21 -10.93
N GLU A 103 15.27 6.34 -9.96
CA GLU A 103 15.31 5.56 -8.73
C GLU A 103 14.08 5.80 -7.87
N ASP A 104 13.66 7.05 -7.68
CA ASP A 104 12.45 7.40 -6.92
C ASP A 104 11.20 6.79 -7.57
N ARG A 105 11.09 6.86 -8.91
CA ARG A 105 10.00 6.22 -9.65
C ARG A 105 10.01 4.71 -9.46
N ARG A 106 11.18 4.08 -9.56
CA ARG A 106 11.33 2.63 -9.34
C ARG A 106 10.89 2.23 -7.93
N ILE A 107 11.25 2.99 -6.90
CA ILE A 107 10.83 2.75 -5.52
C ILE A 107 9.30 2.85 -5.39
N LYS A 108 8.68 3.89 -5.96
CA LYS A 108 7.22 4.08 -5.93
C LYS A 108 6.50 2.92 -6.63
N ILE A 109 6.91 2.57 -7.85
CA ILE A 109 6.34 1.48 -8.64
C ILE A 109 6.44 0.15 -7.88
N ASN A 110 7.62 -0.16 -7.33
CA ASN A 110 7.83 -1.39 -6.56
C ASN A 110 6.95 -1.44 -5.30
N THR A 111 6.81 -0.31 -4.61
CA THR A 111 5.96 -0.20 -3.41
C THR A 111 4.50 -0.46 -3.75
N ILE A 112 4.00 0.14 -4.83
CA ILE A 112 2.61 -0.04 -5.27
C ILE A 112 2.39 -1.49 -5.76
N LYS A 113 3.30 -2.04 -6.57
CA LYS A 113 3.23 -3.43 -7.03
C LYS A 113 3.17 -4.41 -5.85
N TRP A 114 4.02 -4.23 -4.85
CA TRP A 114 4.00 -5.06 -3.64
C TRP A 114 2.68 -4.93 -2.87
N ALA A 115 2.18 -3.71 -2.69
CA ALA A 115 0.92 -3.45 -2.00
C ALA A 115 -0.26 -4.11 -2.73
N LEU A 116 -0.39 -3.93 -4.04
CA LEU A 116 -1.43 -4.54 -4.86
C LEU A 116 -1.42 -6.07 -4.79
N GLY A 117 -0.23 -6.68 -4.83
CA GLY A 117 -0.07 -8.13 -4.68
C GLY A 117 -0.51 -8.66 -3.30
N LYS A 118 -0.52 -7.82 -2.27
CA LYS A 118 -1.05 -8.16 -0.93
C LYS A 118 -2.53 -7.84 -0.76
N MET A 119 -3.02 -6.78 -1.40
CA MET A 119 -4.44 -6.39 -1.37
C MET A 119 -5.30 -7.40 -2.13
N ASN A 120 -4.91 -7.77 -3.34
CA ASN A 120 -5.64 -8.71 -4.17
C ASN A 120 -4.68 -9.67 -4.90
N PRO A 121 -4.22 -10.73 -4.20
CA PRO A 121 -3.27 -11.69 -4.74
C PRO A 121 -3.78 -12.43 -5.98
N ASN A 122 -5.09 -12.61 -6.13
CA ASN A 122 -5.65 -13.29 -7.30
C ASN A 122 -5.50 -12.44 -8.58
N LYS A 123 -5.75 -11.12 -8.47
CA LYS A 123 -5.68 -10.20 -9.61
C LYS A 123 -4.25 -9.71 -9.91
N TYR A 124 -3.47 -9.38 -8.87
CA TYR A 124 -2.16 -8.73 -9.02
C TYR A 124 -0.98 -9.56 -8.49
N GLY A 125 -1.24 -10.76 -7.94
CA GLY A 125 -0.18 -11.65 -7.49
C GLY A 125 0.56 -12.31 -8.65
N GLU A 126 1.81 -12.65 -8.39
CA GLU A 126 2.63 -13.40 -9.33
C GLU A 126 2.17 -14.86 -9.38
N LYS A 127 1.82 -15.33 -10.58
CA LYS A 127 1.40 -16.72 -10.80
C LYS A 127 2.63 -17.54 -11.19
N VAL A 128 3.05 -18.42 -10.31
CA VAL A 128 4.09 -19.42 -10.61
C VAL A 128 3.38 -20.68 -11.10
N ILE A 129 3.55 -21.00 -12.37
CA ILE A 129 3.14 -22.29 -12.92
C ILE A 129 4.34 -23.22 -12.77
N VAL A 130 4.19 -24.26 -11.95
CA VAL A 130 5.19 -25.33 -11.83
C VAL A 130 4.78 -26.41 -12.80
N ASP A 131 5.59 -26.65 -13.83
CA ASP A 131 5.36 -27.76 -14.76
C ASP A 131 5.74 -29.09 -14.09
N ASP A 132 4.79 -30.04 -14.11
CA ASP A 132 5.00 -31.40 -13.60
C ASP A 132 6.15 -32.13 -14.31
N ALA A 133 6.57 -31.67 -15.49
CA ALA A 133 7.70 -32.23 -16.25
C ALA A 133 9.05 -32.10 -15.53
N THR A 134 9.17 -31.22 -14.54
CA THR A 134 10.38 -31.09 -13.69
C THR A 134 10.18 -31.61 -12.26
N SER A 135 8.98 -32.11 -11.94
CA SER A 135 8.66 -32.74 -10.66
C SER A 135 9.21 -34.17 -10.64
N SER A 136 10.55 -34.28 -10.56
CA SER A 136 11.15 -35.53 -10.10
C SER A 136 10.61 -35.79 -8.69
N PRO A 137 10.02 -36.97 -8.41
CA PRO A 137 9.60 -37.29 -7.06
C PRO A 137 10.81 -37.15 -6.12
N ILE A 138 10.59 -36.60 -4.93
CA ILE A 138 11.65 -36.52 -3.92
C ILE A 138 12.02 -37.96 -3.54
N THR A 139 13.11 -38.48 -4.12
CA THR A 139 13.51 -39.89 -3.97
C THR A 139 14.23 -40.15 -2.66
N ALA A 140 14.80 -39.12 -2.02
CA ALA A 140 15.47 -39.25 -0.73
C ALA A 140 15.55 -37.90 -0.01
N ILE A 141 15.34 -37.92 1.31
CA ILE A 141 15.69 -36.84 2.23
C ILE A 141 16.91 -37.32 3.01
N ARG A 142 18.05 -36.63 2.88
CA ARG A 142 19.24 -36.90 3.69
C ARG A 142 19.34 -35.84 4.79
N PHE A 143 19.33 -36.28 6.03
CA PHE A 143 19.69 -35.42 7.16
C PHE A 143 21.22 -35.38 7.22
N ILE A 144 21.78 -34.19 7.03
CA ILE A 144 23.21 -33.96 7.26
C ILE A 144 23.33 -33.63 8.74
N ASP A 145 23.97 -34.52 9.50
CA ASP A 145 24.39 -34.19 10.86
C ASP A 145 25.58 -33.23 10.76
N VAL A 146 25.36 -31.97 11.15
CA VAL A 146 26.37 -30.90 11.07
C VAL A 146 27.45 -31.09 12.15
N ASN A 147 27.24 -32.00 13.11
CA ASN A 147 28.17 -32.24 14.22
C ASN A 147 29.01 -33.53 14.07
N ALA A 148 28.93 -34.24 12.93
CA ALA A 148 29.63 -35.51 12.74
C ALA A 148 31.09 -35.39 12.25
N ALA A 149 31.69 -34.20 12.34
CA ALA A 149 33.09 -33.96 12.02
C ALA A 149 33.79 -33.38 13.24
N ASP A 150 34.15 -34.23 14.19
CA ASP A 150 35.26 -34.07 15.15
C ASP A 150 35.30 -35.33 16.05
N ASP A 151 35.96 -36.38 15.57
CA ASP A 151 36.58 -37.47 16.36
C ASP A 151 37.76 -38.07 15.57
#